data_AF-A0A843SYJ0-F1
#
_entry.id   AF-A0A843SYJ0-F1
#
_cell.length_a   1.000
_cell.length_b   1.000
_cell.length_c   1.000
_cell.angle_alpha   90.00
_cell.angle_beta   90.00
_cell.angle_gamma   90.00
#
_symmetry.space_group_name_H-M   'P 1'
#
loop_
_entity.id
_entity.type
_entity.pdbx_description
1 polymer ?
#
loop_
_entity_poly.entity_id
_entity_poly.type
_entity_poly.pdbx_seq_one_letter_code
_entity_poly.pdbx_strand_id
1 'polypeptide(L)'
;MSDETRAGTPSELESREVAEAAREAEWAAPSFVRELFLGNFRLDLIHPYPEQSAEDLAKTEAYLEKIAAFLRDKVDSNEIDRTGELPEDVVQGLRELGAFGIKIPEEY
;
A
#
# COMPACT_ATOMS: atom_id res chain seq x y z
N MET A 1 23.18 -2.78 34.14
CA MET A 1 22.51 -1.48 34.05
C MET A 1 22.42 -1.18 32.56
N SER A 2 21.19 -1.21 32.07
CA SER A 2 20.78 -1.18 30.68
C SER A 2 21.11 0.16 30.03
N ASP A 3 21.72 0.08 28.85
CA ASP A 3 21.92 1.20 27.94
C ASP A 3 20.60 1.44 27.18
N GLU A 4 19.87 2.48 27.59
CA GLU A 4 18.59 2.89 27.01
C GLU A 4 18.88 4.00 26.00
N THR A 5 19.24 3.63 24.77
CA THR A 5 19.37 4.60 23.67
C THR A 5 17.98 5.08 23.26
N ARG A 6 17.50 6.12 23.92
CA ARG A 6 16.33 6.89 23.50
C ARG A 6 16.76 7.77 22.32
N ALA A 7 16.37 7.41 21.09
CA ALA A 7 16.57 8.27 19.93
C ALA A 7 15.91 9.63 20.20
N GLY A 8 16.71 10.70 20.27
CA GLY A 8 16.23 12.05 20.54
C GLY A 8 15.37 12.58 19.38
N THR A 9 14.44 13.47 19.69
CA THR A 9 13.61 14.15 18.68
C THR A 9 14.51 14.88 17.66
N PRO A 10 14.33 14.68 16.34
CA PRO A 10 15.16 15.32 15.34
C PRO A 10 15.08 16.85 15.43
N SER A 11 16.19 17.52 15.11
CA SER A 11 16.21 18.98 14.98
C SER A 11 15.36 19.45 13.79
N GLU A 12 15.01 20.73 13.77
CA GLU A 12 14.28 21.34 12.63
C GLU A 12 15.03 21.15 11.30
N LEU A 13 16.36 21.32 11.33
CA LEU A 13 17.23 21.16 10.16
C LEU A 13 17.20 19.72 9.64
N GLU A 14 17.40 18.74 10.52
CA GLU A 14 17.33 17.31 10.15
C GLU A 14 15.94 16.94 9.64
N SER A 15 14.87 17.44 10.27
CA SER A 15 13.50 17.21 9.83
C SER A 15 13.25 17.78 8.42
N ARG A 16 13.79 18.97 8.14
CA ARG A 16 13.69 19.61 6.82
C ARG A 16 14.50 18.87 5.76
N GLU A 17 15.71 18.43 6.08
CA GLU A 17 16.56 17.66 5.16
C GLU A 17 15.93 16.31 4.81
N VAL A 18 15.34 15.62 5.78
CA VAL A 18 14.58 14.38 5.55
C VAL A 18 13.37 14.65 4.64
N ALA A 19 12.63 15.73 4.86
CA ALA A 19 11.49 16.10 4.02
C ALA A 19 11.90 16.46 2.58
N GLU A 20 13.00 17.18 2.41
CA GLU A 20 13.54 17.53 1.08
C GLU A 20 14.14 16.31 0.37
N ALA A 21 14.80 15.39 1.09
CA ALA A 21 15.32 14.13 0.52
C ALA A 21 14.21 13.16 0.10
N ALA A 22 13.06 13.21 0.77
CA ALA A 22 11.87 12.44 0.39
C ALA A 22 11.09 13.08 -0.77
N ARG A 23 11.44 14.31 -1.20
CA ARG A 23 10.83 14.93 -2.38
C ARG A 23 11.29 14.16 -3.61
N GLU A 24 10.33 13.67 -4.36
CA GLU A 24 10.57 13.02 -5.65
C GLU A 24 11.26 14.01 -6.61
N ALA A 25 12.53 13.76 -6.91
CA ALA A 25 13.37 14.66 -7.71
C ALA A 25 13.16 14.47 -9.23
N GLU A 26 12.80 13.26 -9.64
CA GLU A 26 12.55 12.90 -11.03
C GLU A 26 11.15 12.32 -11.18
N TRP A 27 10.29 13.04 -11.89
CA TRP A 27 9.00 12.49 -12.32
C TRP A 27 9.20 11.61 -13.54
N ALA A 28 9.14 10.29 -13.34
CA ALA A 28 9.31 9.30 -14.40
C ALA A 28 8.14 9.29 -15.41
N ALA A 29 6.96 9.77 -15.01
CA ALA A 29 5.76 9.78 -15.85
C ALA A 29 5.12 11.18 -15.91
N PRO A 30 4.49 11.53 -17.05
CA PRO A 30 3.72 12.76 -17.17
C PRO A 30 2.53 12.75 -16.20
N SER A 31 2.38 13.82 -15.42
CA SER A 31 1.28 13.99 -14.45
C SER A 31 0.22 14.94 -14.98
N PHE A 32 -1.04 14.49 -15.04
CA PHE A 32 -2.17 15.33 -15.47
C PHE A 32 -2.30 16.61 -14.64
N VAL A 33 -2.24 16.48 -13.31
CA VAL A 33 -2.39 17.62 -12.41
C VAL A 33 -1.24 18.61 -12.61
N ARG A 34 0.00 18.13 -12.73
CA ARG A 34 1.16 18.99 -13.00
C ARG A 34 0.95 19.80 -14.28
N GLU A 35 0.60 19.13 -15.38
CA GLU A 35 0.42 19.78 -16.68
C GLU A 35 -0.69 20.83 -16.63
N LEU A 36 -1.79 20.54 -15.92
CA LEU A 36 -2.86 21.49 -15.69
C LEU A 36 -2.37 22.77 -14.98
N PHE A 37 -1.55 22.64 -13.93
CA PHE A 37 -0.96 23.79 -13.23
C PHE A 37 0.00 24.60 -14.12
N LEU A 38 0.63 23.97 -15.11
CA LEU A 38 1.49 24.62 -16.11
C LEU A 38 0.71 25.19 -17.30
N GLY A 39 -0.62 25.08 -17.32
CA GLY A 39 -1.48 25.57 -18.40
C GLY A 39 -1.60 24.62 -19.59
N ASN A 40 -1.07 23.40 -19.49
CA ASN A 40 -1.15 22.37 -20.51
C ASN A 40 -2.31 21.42 -20.20
N PHE A 41 -3.38 21.49 -20.99
CA PHE A 41 -4.52 20.57 -20.83
C PHE A 41 -4.24 19.21 -21.51
N ARG A 42 -3.74 18.24 -20.73
CA ARG A 42 -3.35 16.89 -21.18
C ARG A 42 -4.37 15.81 -20.81
N LEU A 43 -5.60 15.94 -21.34
CA LEU A 43 -6.72 15.04 -21.04
C LEU A 43 -6.41 13.55 -21.31
N ASP A 44 -5.52 13.27 -22.26
CA ASP A 44 -5.06 11.94 -22.63
C ASP A 44 -4.40 11.16 -21.48
N LEU A 45 -3.96 11.83 -20.42
CA LEU A 45 -3.35 11.18 -19.25
C LEU A 45 -4.36 10.54 -18.28
N ILE A 46 -5.66 10.88 -18.40
CA ILE A 46 -6.71 10.41 -17.48
C ILE A 46 -7.98 9.92 -18.19
N HIS A 47 -8.10 10.16 -19.50
CA HIS A 47 -9.30 9.83 -20.26
C HIS A 47 -8.95 9.16 -21.62
N PRO A 48 -9.65 8.07 -22.00
CA PRO A 48 -10.65 7.37 -21.19
C PRO A 48 -10.03 6.73 -19.94
N TYR A 49 -10.86 6.36 -18.98
CA TYR A 49 -10.38 5.68 -17.78
C TYR A 49 -9.64 4.39 -18.20
N PRO A 50 -8.45 4.11 -17.66
CA PRO A 50 -7.69 2.92 -18.05
C PRO A 50 -8.45 1.65 -17.67
N GLU A 51 -8.57 0.73 -18.61
CA GLU A 51 -9.15 -0.59 -18.36
C GLU A 51 -8.06 -1.61 -18.03
N GLN A 52 -8.35 -2.51 -17.10
CA GLN A 52 -7.49 -3.65 -16.79
C GLN A 52 -7.63 -4.72 -17.86
N SER A 53 -6.60 -5.56 -18.05
CA SER A 53 -6.71 -6.71 -18.94
C SER A 53 -7.72 -7.71 -18.39
N ALA A 54 -8.36 -8.50 -19.27
CA ALA A 54 -9.31 -9.54 -18.86
C ALA A 54 -8.63 -10.60 -17.96
N GLU A 55 -7.34 -10.87 -18.18
CA GLU A 55 -6.52 -11.77 -17.38
C GLU A 55 -6.30 -11.22 -15.96
N ASP A 56 -5.91 -9.95 -15.84
CA ASP A 56 -5.71 -9.29 -14.54
C ASP A 56 -7.01 -9.20 -13.75
N LEU A 57 -8.13 -8.92 -14.42
CA LEU A 57 -9.45 -8.88 -13.79
C LEU A 57 -9.82 -10.25 -13.23
N ALA A 58 -9.72 -11.32 -14.03
CA ALA A 58 -10.06 -12.67 -13.60
C ALA A 58 -9.18 -13.15 -12.44
N LYS A 59 -7.86 -12.87 -12.49
CA LYS A 59 -6.93 -13.18 -11.39
C LYS A 59 -7.31 -12.42 -10.12
N THR A 60 -7.62 -11.13 -10.25
CA THR A 60 -7.99 -10.25 -9.13
C THR A 60 -9.32 -10.69 -8.51
N GLU A 61 -10.34 -10.97 -9.31
CA GLU A 61 -11.65 -11.44 -8.83
C GLU A 61 -11.53 -12.76 -8.05
N ALA A 62 -10.79 -13.73 -8.58
CA ALA A 62 -10.57 -15.00 -7.91
C ALA A 62 -9.82 -14.84 -6.56
N TYR A 63 -8.92 -13.87 -6.46
CA TYR A 63 -8.25 -13.54 -5.21
C TYR A 63 -9.19 -12.85 -4.21
N LEU A 64 -9.93 -11.83 -4.68
CA LEU A 64 -10.89 -11.07 -3.87
C LEU A 64 -11.97 -11.97 -3.27
N GLU A 65 -12.46 -12.95 -4.02
CA GLU A 65 -13.42 -13.92 -3.51
C GLU A 65 -12.86 -14.72 -2.32
N LYS A 66 -11.64 -15.24 -2.45
CA LYS A 66 -10.97 -16.04 -1.41
C LYS A 66 -10.72 -15.23 -0.14
N ILE A 67 -10.14 -14.03 -0.28
CA ILE A 67 -9.85 -13.19 0.89
C ILE A 67 -11.13 -12.69 1.54
N ALA A 68 -12.17 -12.33 0.77
CA ALA A 68 -13.44 -11.91 1.33
C ALA A 68 -14.13 -13.03 2.13
N ALA A 69 -14.09 -14.27 1.63
CA ALA A 69 -14.61 -15.42 2.37
C ALA A 69 -13.83 -15.66 3.66
N PHE A 70 -12.50 -15.66 3.59
CA PHE A 70 -11.66 -15.82 4.78
C PHE A 70 -11.92 -14.75 5.84
N LEU A 71 -11.93 -13.47 5.45
CA LEU A 71 -12.18 -12.37 6.38
C LEU A 71 -13.57 -12.47 7.02
N ARG A 72 -14.59 -12.89 6.26
CA ARG A 72 -15.96 -13.05 6.78
C ARG A 72 -16.08 -14.22 7.75
N ASP A 73 -15.44 -15.34 7.42
CA ASP A 73 -15.72 -16.62 8.08
C ASP A 73 -14.72 -16.95 9.19
N LYS A 74 -13.54 -16.32 9.19
CA LYS A 74 -12.41 -16.66 10.08
C LYS A 74 -11.86 -15.49 10.89
N VAL A 75 -12.29 -14.26 10.63
CA VAL A 75 -11.75 -13.07 11.32
C VAL A 75 -12.85 -12.39 12.13
N ASP A 76 -12.67 -12.33 13.46
CA ASP A 76 -13.50 -11.52 14.34
C ASP A 76 -12.87 -10.13 14.54
N SER A 77 -13.36 -9.14 13.80
CA SER A 77 -12.87 -7.76 13.90
C SER A 77 -13.15 -7.13 15.28
N ASN A 78 -14.23 -7.52 15.96
CA ASN A 78 -14.55 -6.95 17.28
C ASN A 78 -13.58 -7.47 18.35
N GLU A 79 -13.14 -8.72 18.23
CA GLU A 79 -12.10 -9.25 19.10
C GLU A 79 -10.79 -8.47 18.92
N ILE A 80 -10.33 -8.31 17.67
CA ILE A 80 -9.09 -7.60 17.32
C ILE A 80 -9.13 -6.16 17.85
N ASP A 81 -10.24 -5.44 17.68
CA ASP A 81 -10.37 -4.07 18.18
C ASP A 81 -10.30 -4.00 19.71
N ARG A 82 -10.86 -5.00 20.40
CA ARG A 82 -10.88 -5.06 21.87
C ARG A 82 -9.51 -5.43 22.44
N THR A 83 -8.79 -6.35 21.81
CA THR A 83 -7.48 -6.84 22.29
C THR A 83 -6.32 -5.99 21.79
N GLY A 84 -6.48 -5.36 20.62
CA GLY A 84 -5.40 -4.71 19.89
C GLY A 84 -4.43 -5.69 19.23
N GLU A 85 -4.77 -6.98 19.19
CA GLU A 85 -3.90 -8.05 18.70
C GLU A 85 -4.58 -8.87 17.61
N LEU A 86 -3.81 -9.27 16.59
CA LEU A 86 -4.26 -10.19 15.55
C LEU A 86 -4.01 -11.63 16.00
N PRO A 87 -5.04 -12.49 16.08
CA PRO A 87 -4.85 -13.90 16.42
C PRO A 87 -3.90 -14.62 15.45
N GLU A 88 -3.09 -15.56 15.95
CA GLU A 88 -2.07 -16.24 15.12
C GLU A 88 -2.68 -17.05 13.97
N ASP A 89 -3.87 -17.63 14.16
CA ASP A 89 -4.60 -18.33 13.09
C ASP A 89 -5.06 -17.37 11.98
N VAL A 90 -5.44 -16.14 12.33
CA VAL A 90 -5.73 -15.08 11.36
C VAL A 90 -4.47 -14.71 10.58
N VAL A 91 -3.34 -14.50 11.28
CA VAL A 91 -2.04 -14.22 10.64
C VAL A 91 -1.67 -15.35 9.69
N GLN A 92 -1.80 -16.59 10.14
CA GLN A 92 -1.47 -17.77 9.36
C GLN A 92 -2.36 -17.91 8.11
N GLY A 93 -3.67 -17.67 8.24
CA GLY A 93 -4.58 -17.67 7.09
C GLY A 93 -4.24 -16.58 6.07
N LEU A 94 -3.83 -15.39 6.51
CA LEU A 94 -3.35 -14.33 5.62
C LEU A 94 -2.03 -14.72 4.90
N ARG A 95 -1.13 -15.46 5.57
CA ARG A 95 0.07 -16.03 4.93
C ARG A 95 -0.29 -17.03 3.85
N GLU A 96 -1.21 -17.95 4.13
CA GLU A 96 -1.66 -18.98 3.18
C GLU A 96 -2.38 -18.38 1.97
N LEU A 97 -3.10 -17.28 2.16
CA LEU A 97 -3.68 -16.50 1.07
C LEU A 97 -2.65 -15.69 0.28
N GLY A 98 -1.38 -15.61 0.71
CA GLY A 98 -0.37 -14.78 0.06
C GLY A 98 -0.58 -13.27 0.25
N ALA A 99 -1.35 -12.85 1.25
CA ALA A 99 -1.70 -11.44 1.45
C ALA A 99 -0.48 -10.54 1.74
N PHE A 100 0.58 -11.11 2.31
CA PHE A 100 1.83 -10.39 2.59
C PHE A 100 2.74 -10.24 1.35
N GLY A 101 2.40 -10.87 0.22
CA GLY A 101 3.23 -10.91 -0.99
C GLY A 101 2.53 -10.41 -2.25
N ILE A 102 1.36 -9.76 -2.16
CA ILE A 102 0.51 -9.42 -3.32
C ILE A 102 1.24 -8.66 -4.45
N LYS A 103 2.24 -7.83 -4.12
CA LYS A 103 3.01 -7.04 -5.09
C LYS A 103 4.35 -7.67 -5.48
N ILE A 104 4.69 -8.82 -4.93
CA ILE A 104 5.92 -9.54 -5.27
C ILE A 104 5.71 -10.19 -6.64
N PRO A 105 6.63 -10.03 -7.61
CA PRO A 105 6.54 -10.72 -8.88
C PRO A 105 6.48 -12.24 -8.68
N GLU A 106 5.72 -12.94 -9.51
CA GLU A 106 5.48 -14.40 -9.36
C GLU A 106 6.74 -15.28 -9.49
N GLU A 107 7.84 -14.72 -9.96
CA GLU A 107 9.12 -15.41 -10.11
C GLU A 107 9.90 -15.61 -8.79
N TYR A 108 9.43 -15.02 -7.68
CA TYR A 108 10.06 -15.05 -6.36
C TYR A 108 9.18 -15.73 -5.29
#